data_AF-A0AAV5IQL8-F1
#
_entry.id   AF-A0AAV5IQL8-F1
#
_cell.length_a   1.000
_cell.length_b   1.000
_cell.length_c   1.000
_cell.angle_alpha   90.00
_cell.angle_beta   90.00
_cell.angle_gamma   90.00
#
_symmetry.space_group_name_H-M   'P 1'
#
loop_
_entity.id
_entity.type
_entity.pdbx_description
1 polymer ?
#
loop_
_entity_poly.entity_id
_entity_poly.type
_entity_poly.pdbx_seq_one_letter_code
_entity_poly.pdbx_strand_id
1 'polypeptide(L)'
;MAETAVRIDRKLSIENEPKTLRFHQIECAREAALYVMSTTSIEEAMRIFTEGLEPVVSVARSDNSDAMTEMEEVDELNELQQIQEVRDIVSAPF
;
A
#
# COMPACT_ATOMS: atom_id res chain seq x y z
N MET A 1 -2.84 13.53 44.99
CA MET A 1 -2.55 12.27 44.31
C MET A 1 -2.26 12.61 42.86
N ALA A 2 -1.01 12.45 42.41
CA ALA A 2 -0.61 12.76 41.04
C ALA A 2 -0.58 11.45 40.25
N GLU A 3 -1.38 11.40 39.19
CA GLU A 3 -1.43 10.31 38.22
C GLU A 3 -0.13 10.33 37.40
N THR A 4 0.77 9.38 37.68
CA THR A 4 1.95 9.19 36.84
C THR A 4 1.50 8.52 35.55
N ALA A 5 1.24 9.34 34.53
CA ALA A 5 1.02 8.87 33.17
C ALA A 5 2.18 7.95 32.78
N VAL A 6 1.89 6.64 32.67
CA VAL A 6 2.85 5.64 32.21
C VAL A 6 3.21 6.03 30.78
N ARG A 7 4.42 6.56 30.59
CA ARG A 7 4.96 6.84 29.26
C ARG A 7 5.14 5.48 28.58
N ILE A 8 4.27 5.19 27.62
CA ILE A 8 4.42 4.01 26.77
C ILE A 8 5.63 4.30 25.87
N ASP A 9 6.80 3.79 26.25
CA ASP A 9 7.97 3.78 25.37
C ASP A 9 7.67 2.83 24.21
N ARG A 10 7.37 3.40 23.03
CA ARG A 10 7.27 2.65 21.78
C ARG A 10 8.64 2.03 21.50
N LYS A 11 8.75 0.71 21.62
CA LYS A 11 9.92 -0.01 21.11
C LYS A 11 9.89 0.01 19.59
N LEU A 12 11.05 0.22 18.95
CA LEU A 12 11.20 0.10 17.51
C LEU A 12 10.99 -1.38 17.11
N SER A 13 9.75 -1.72 16.76
CA SER A 13 9.31 -3.10 16.50
C SER A 13 9.83 -3.62 15.15
N ILE A 14 10.01 -2.72 14.18
CA ILE A 14 10.34 -3.04 12.78
C ILE A 14 11.64 -3.83 12.55
N GLU A 15 12.64 -3.70 13.44
CA GLU A 15 13.92 -4.42 13.30
C GLU A 15 13.84 -5.85 13.85
N ASN A 16 12.92 -6.10 14.78
CA ASN A 16 12.79 -7.36 15.51
C ASN A 16 11.65 -8.24 14.97
N GLU A 17 10.80 -7.70 14.09
CA GLU A 17 9.69 -8.42 13.48
C GLU A 17 10.17 -9.45 12.44
N PRO A 18 9.48 -10.60 12.33
CA PRO A 18 9.73 -11.55 11.27
C PRO A 18 9.39 -10.92 9.92
N LYS A 19 10.39 -10.79 9.04
CA LYS A 19 10.21 -10.28 7.68
C LYS A 19 9.68 -11.38 6.78
N THR A 20 8.64 -11.08 6.00
CA THR A 20 8.09 -11.97 4.97
C THR A 20 9.15 -12.42 3.96
N LEU A 21 10.08 -11.53 3.63
CA LEU A 21 11.18 -11.77 2.69
C LEU A 21 12.53 -11.43 3.31
N ARG A 22 13.56 -12.21 2.98
CA ARG A 22 14.97 -11.88 3.24
C ARG A 22 15.44 -10.81 2.25
N PHE A 23 16.53 -10.12 2.60
CA PHE A 23 17.07 -9.01 1.78
C PHE A 23 17.32 -9.41 0.32
N HIS A 24 18.00 -10.53 0.07
CA HIS A 24 18.23 -11.02 -1.29
C HIS A 24 16.92 -11.31 -2.06
N GLN A 25 15.88 -11.76 -1.37
CA GLN A 25 14.58 -12.03 -2.02
C GLN A 25 13.89 -10.73 -2.42
N ILE A 26 14.07 -9.65 -1.65
CA ILE A 26 13.59 -8.31 -2.00
C ILE A 26 14.32 -7.81 -3.25
N GLU A 27 15.65 -7.96 -3.30
CA GLU A 27 16.44 -7.56 -4.47
C GLU A 27 16.02 -8.33 -5.72
N CYS A 28 15.91 -9.66 -5.62
CA CYS A 28 15.44 -10.50 -6.72
C CYS A 28 14.02 -10.14 -7.16
N ALA A 29 13.10 -9.91 -6.22
CA ALA A 29 11.73 -9.50 -6.54
C ALA A 29 11.69 -8.14 -7.25
N ARG A 30 12.53 -7.20 -6.82
CA ARG A 30 12.66 -5.88 -7.46
C ARG A 30 13.16 -6.01 -8.89
N GLU A 31 14.20 -6.81 -9.13
CA GLU A 31 14.75 -7.03 -10.47
C GLU A 31 13.73 -7.70 -11.39
N ALA A 32 13.00 -8.70 -10.89
CA ALA A 32 11.93 -9.36 -11.64
C ALA A 32 10.80 -8.39 -11.98
N ALA A 33 10.38 -7.54 -11.03
CA ALA A 33 9.35 -6.54 -11.28
C ALA A 33 9.79 -5.52 -12.34
N LEU A 34 11.03 -5.05 -12.29
CA LEU A 34 11.58 -4.15 -13.29
C LEU A 34 11.64 -4.79 -14.68
N TYR A 35 11.97 -6.07 -14.76
CA TYR A 35 11.96 -6.82 -16.01
C TYR A 35 10.55 -6.87 -16.62
N VAL A 36 9.52 -7.20 -15.82
CA VAL A 36 8.13 -7.20 -16.29
C VAL A 36 7.75 -5.82 -16.82
N MET A 37 7.92 -4.77 -16.00
CA MET A 37 7.56 -3.40 -16.38
C MET A 37 8.24 -2.89 -17.65
N SER A 38 9.46 -3.37 -17.94
CA SER A 38 10.22 -2.92 -19.11
C SER A 38 9.93 -3.71 -20.39
N THR A 39 9.35 -4.91 -20.27
CA THR A 39 9.21 -5.84 -21.41
C THR A 39 7.77 -6.17 -21.78
N THR A 40 6.82 -5.92 -20.88
CA THR A 40 5.40 -6.22 -21.11
C THR A 40 4.58 -4.94 -21.31
N SER A 41 3.40 -5.06 -21.92
CA SER A 41 2.44 -3.95 -21.92
C SER A 41 1.89 -3.71 -20.52
N ILE A 42 1.21 -2.58 -20.33
CA ILE A 42 0.61 -2.22 -19.03
C ILE A 42 -0.43 -3.25 -18.62
N GLU A 43 -1.32 -3.64 -19.54
CA GLU A 43 -2.41 -4.59 -19.26
C GLU A 43 -1.88 -5.98 -18.88
N GLU A 44 -0.82 -6.41 -19.56
CA GLU A 44 -0.12 -7.66 -19.27
C GLU A 44 0.56 -7.62 -17.90
N ALA A 45 1.27 -6.52 -17.60
CA ALA A 45 1.92 -6.31 -16.31
C ALA A 45 0.88 -6.32 -15.17
N MET A 46 -0.24 -5.61 -15.34
CA MET A 46 -1.33 -5.60 -14.37
C MET A 46 -1.85 -7.00 -14.10
N ARG A 47 -2.09 -7.80 -15.14
CA ARG A 47 -2.53 -9.18 -14.96
C ARG A 47 -1.53 -10.01 -14.15
N ILE A 48 -0.23 -9.90 -14.44
CA ILE A 48 0.82 -10.60 -13.70
C ILE A 48 0.84 -10.19 -12.22
N PHE A 49 0.81 -8.88 -11.93
CA PHE A 49 0.92 -8.39 -10.55
C PHE A 49 -0.34 -8.60 -9.71
N THR A 50 -1.49 -8.78 -10.35
CA THR A 50 -2.78 -8.98 -9.68
C THR A 50 -3.26 -10.43 -9.70
N GLU A 51 -2.51 -11.33 -10.32
CA GLU A 51 -2.86 -12.74 -10.40
C GLU A 51 -3.04 -13.34 -9.00
N GLY A 52 -4.24 -13.85 -8.72
CA GLY A 52 -4.56 -14.50 -7.45
C GLY A 52 -4.84 -13.54 -6.28
N LEU A 53 -4.88 -12.22 -6.50
CA LEU A 53 -5.33 -11.28 -5.49
C LEU A 53 -6.86 -11.22 -5.44
N GLU A 54 -7.43 -11.24 -4.24
CA GLU A 54 -8.85 -10.97 -4.03
C GLU A 54 -9.05 -9.48 -3.69
N PRO A 55 -10.02 -8.79 -4.31
CA PRO A 55 -10.37 -7.44 -3.93
C PRO A 55 -10.76 -7.38 -2.45
N VAL A 56 -10.18 -6.42 -1.72
CA VAL A 56 -10.63 -6.15 -0.36
C VAL A 56 -12.00 -5.50 -0.44
N VAL A 57 -13.07 -6.27 -0.22
CA VAL A 57 -14.42 -5.75 -0.12
C VAL A 57 -14.49 -4.93 1.18
N SER A 58 -14.35 -3.62 1.08
CA SER A 58 -14.63 -2.75 2.21
C SER A 58 -16.10 -2.89 2.56
N VAL A 59 -16.41 -3.33 3.78
CA VAL A 59 -17.76 -3.23 4.34
C VAL A 59 -18.01 -1.75 4.61
N ALA A 60 -18.31 -0.97 3.57
CA ALA A 60 -18.96 0.31 3.73
C ALA A 60 -20.31 -0.01 4.36
N ARG A 61 -20.42 0.17 5.68
CA ARG A 61 -21.71 0.17 6.35
C ARG A 61 -22.53 1.25 5.67
N SER A 62 -23.57 0.80 4.98
CA SER A 62 -24.52 1.63 4.25
C SER A 62 -25.32 2.47 5.25
N ASP A 63 -24.71 3.53 5.78
CA ASP A 63 -25.43 4.63 6.38
C ASP A 63 -25.68 5.63 5.26
N ASN A 64 -26.89 5.53 4.70
CA ASN A 64 -27.44 6.33 3.60
C ASN A 64 -26.88 7.77 3.52
N SER A 65 -25.98 8.00 2.58
CA SER A 65 -25.74 9.30 1.97
C SER A 65 -25.36 9.04 0.53
N ASP A 66 -26.37 9.16 -0.33
CA ASP A 66 -26.30 9.18 -1.77
C ASP A 66 -25.22 10.17 -2.25
N ALA A 67 -24.05 9.64 -2.56
CA ALA A 67 -23.00 10.27 -3.33
C ALA A 67 -22.26 9.16 -4.06
N MET A 68 -22.93 8.57 -5.05
CA MET A 68 -22.26 7.86 -6.12
C MET A 68 -21.40 8.88 -6.86
N THR A 69 -20.14 9.03 -6.45
CA THR A 69 -19.14 9.66 -7.30
C THR A 69 -18.89 8.66 -8.42
N GLU A 70 -19.43 8.96 -9.60
CA GLU A 70 -19.08 8.33 -10.86
C GLU A 70 -17.55 8.31 -10.94
N MET A 71 -16.97 7.12 -10.86
CA MET A 71 -15.53 6.92 -10.97
C MET A 71 -15.20 7.17 -12.44
N GLU A 72 -14.93 8.43 -12.79
CA GLU A 72 -14.35 8.78 -14.08
C GLU A 72 -13.11 7.90 -14.28
N GLU A 73 -12.91 7.39 -15.49
CA GLU A 73 -11.77 6.58 -15.90
C GLU A 73 -10.49 7.43 -15.74
N VAL A 74 -9.98 7.47 -14.50
CA VAL A 74 -8.85 8.28 -14.09
C VAL A 74 -7.59 7.60 -14.58
N ASP A 75 -6.90 8.28 -15.49
CA ASP A 75 -5.60 7.92 -16.03
C ASP A 75 -4.69 7.40 -14.90
N GLU A 76 -4.38 6.10 -14.87
CA GLU A 76 -3.69 5.41 -13.75
C GLU A 76 -2.33 6.07 -13.42
N LEU A 77 -1.74 6.77 -14.38
CA LEU A 77 -0.52 7.56 -14.22
C LEU A 77 -0.71 8.81 -13.33
N ASN A 78 -1.88 9.43 -13.40
CA ASN A 78 -2.24 10.61 -12.61
C ASN A 78 -2.45 10.24 -11.14
N GLU A 79 -2.98 9.05 -10.85
CA GLU A 79 -3.07 8.54 -9.47
C GLU A 79 -1.68 8.29 -8.86
N LEU A 80 -0.72 7.73 -9.61
CA LEU A 80 0.64 7.53 -9.09
C LEU A 80 1.35 8.85 -8.72
N GLN A 81 1.12 9.91 -9.50
CA GLN A 81 1.65 11.24 -9.18
C GLN A 81 0.95 11.85 -7.95
N GLN A 82 -0.37 11.70 -7.83
CA GLN A 82 -1.12 12.19 -6.66
C GLN A 82 -0.79 11.40 -5.38
N ILE A 83 -0.50 10.10 -5.48
CA ILE A 83 -0.05 9.27 -4.35
C ILE A 83 1.32 9.75 -3.83
N GLN A 84 2.21 10.23 -4.70
CA GLN A 84 3.49 10.80 -4.29
C GLN A 84 3.33 12.15 -3.56
N GLU A 85 2.35 12.97 -3.95
CA GLU A 85 2.10 14.26 -3.28
C GLU A 85 1.35 14.14 -1.94
N VAL A 86 0.52 13.11 -1.74
CA VAL A 86 -0.36 13.00 -0.56
C VAL A 86 0.19 12.08 0.54
N ARG A 87 1.18 11.22 0.26
CA ARG A 87 1.73 10.34 1.29
C ARG A 87 2.89 11.00 2.02
N ASP A 88 2.57 11.72 3.08
CA ASP A 88 3.48 11.92 4.20
C ASP A 88 3.75 10.56 4.86
N ILE A 89 4.65 9.78 4.25
CA ILE A 89 5.17 8.50 4.79
C ILE A 89 5.83 8.68 6.16
N VAL A 90 6.09 9.92 6.58
CA VAL A 90 6.64 10.26 7.89
C VAL A 90 5.54 10.27 8.97
N SER A 91 4.27 10.41 8.59
CA SER A 91 3.10 10.44 9.49
C SER A 91 2.33 9.12 9.56
N ALA A 92 2.68 8.13 8.72
CA ALA A 92 2.10 6.79 8.81
C ALA A 92 2.39 6.20 10.21
N PRO A 93 1.36 5.85 11.01
CA PRO A 93 1.57 5.43 12.37
C PRO A 93 2.32 4.08 12.43
N PHE A 94 3.37 4.01 13.26
CA PHE A 94 3.95 2.75 13.76
C PHE A 94 3.31 2.38 15.11
#